data_AF-A0A0A9Y1B9-F1
#
_entry.id   AF-A0A0A9Y1B9-F1
#
_cell.length_a   1.000
_cell.length_b   1.000
_cell.length_c   1.000
_cell.angle_alpha   90.00
_cell.angle_beta   90.00
_cell.angle_gamma   90.00
#
_symmetry.space_group_name_H-M   'P 1'
#
loop_
_entity.id
_entity.type
_entity.pdbx_description
1 polymer ?
#
loop_
_entity_poly.entity_id
_entity_poly.type
_entity_poly.pdbx_seq_one_letter_code
_entity_poly.pdbx_strand_id
1 'polypeptide(L)'
;MKIFCALLLPGNLRRAAFCIRAFNIEVSLIGDKITEENIGLMRYKWWNEALGGIYNEKSALKHPVVLELNKVIKEHKLLKRQFTRLITARSNSIPKTGFKTMTDMEAYAEESTSPVYYLILQAAGTNVLNVPTYL
;
A
#
# COMPACT_ATOMS: atom_id res chain seq x y z
N MET A 1 -5.67 16.23 -3.87
CA MET A 1 -4.44 16.87 -4.39
C MET A 1 -3.40 15.89 -5.01
N LYS A 2 -3.20 14.66 -4.50
CA LYS A 2 -2.06 13.79 -4.92
C LYS A 2 -2.18 13.01 -6.26
N ILE A 3 -3.34 13.02 -6.94
CA ILE A 3 -3.57 12.28 -8.20
C ILE A 3 -3.07 13.06 -9.43
N PHE A 4 -3.15 14.39 -9.41
CA PHE A 4 -2.77 15.22 -10.55
C PHE A 4 -1.27 15.18 -10.87
N CYS A 5 -0.40 15.10 -9.86
CA CYS A 5 1.06 14.99 -10.09
C CYS A 5 1.45 13.69 -10.84
N ALA A 6 0.63 12.64 -10.78
CA ALA A 6 0.90 11.39 -11.49
C ALA A 6 0.68 11.53 -13.02
N LEU A 7 -0.05 12.56 -13.48
CA LEU A 7 -0.27 12.81 -14.91
C LEU A 7 1.03 13.16 -15.65
N LEU A 8 2.01 13.73 -14.94
CA LEU A 8 3.32 14.11 -15.49
C LEU A 8 4.25 12.91 -15.69
N LEU A 9 3.86 11.72 -15.22
CA LEU A 9 4.67 10.50 -15.39
C LEU A 9 4.47 9.91 -16.80
N PRO A 10 5.52 9.28 -17.39
CA PRO A 10 5.43 8.56 -18.65
C PRO A 10 4.40 7.42 -18.58
N GLY A 11 3.80 7.04 -19.72
CA GLY A 11 2.56 6.25 -19.79
C GLY A 11 2.50 4.99 -18.92
N ASN A 12 3.54 4.15 -18.96
CA ASN A 12 3.57 2.91 -18.16
C ASN A 12 3.69 3.21 -16.66
N LEU A 13 4.53 4.18 -16.30
CA LEU A 13 4.71 4.61 -14.91
C LEU A 13 3.45 5.29 -14.34
N ARG A 14 2.68 5.99 -15.20
CA ARG A 14 1.40 6.59 -14.82
C ARG A 14 0.37 5.54 -14.43
N ARG A 15 0.24 4.46 -15.21
CA ARG A 15 -0.65 3.33 -14.88
C ARG A 15 -0.26 2.69 -13.55
N ALA A 16 1.03 2.41 -13.36
CA ALA A 16 1.53 1.87 -12.11
C ALA A 16 1.23 2.80 -10.92
N ALA A 17 1.51 4.10 -11.05
CA ALA A 17 1.25 5.09 -10.01
C ALA A 17 -0.24 5.20 -9.65
N PHE A 18 -1.15 5.16 -10.63
CA PHE A 18 -2.59 5.15 -10.35
C PHE A 18 -3.02 3.88 -9.64
N CYS A 19 -2.55 2.71 -10.07
CA CYS A 19 -2.87 1.43 -9.43
C CYS A 19 -2.40 1.40 -7.97
N ILE A 20 -1.14 1.77 -7.70
CA ILE A 20 -0.57 1.84 -6.35
C ILE A 20 -1.36 2.82 -5.47
N ARG A 21 -1.73 3.99 -6.01
CA ARG A 21 -2.54 4.97 -5.26
C ARG A 21 -3.96 4.49 -4.99
N ALA A 22 -4.59 3.80 -5.95
CA ALA A 22 -5.91 3.20 -5.76
C ALA A 22 -5.89 2.18 -4.62
N PHE A 23 -4.89 1.31 -4.58
CA PHE A 23 -4.67 0.40 -3.45
C PHE A 23 -4.51 1.16 -2.13
N ASN A 24 -3.66 2.18 -2.08
CA ASN A 24 -3.46 2.96 -0.86
C ASN A 24 -4.75 3.64 -0.37
N ILE A 25 -5.60 4.11 -1.29
CA ILE A 25 -6.91 4.68 -0.97
C ILE A 25 -7.82 3.61 -0.36
N GLU A 26 -7.97 2.46 -1.01
CA GLU A 26 -8.80 1.35 -0.51
C GLU A 26 -8.40 0.93 0.90
N VAL A 27 -7.08 0.76 1.15
CA VAL A 27 -6.58 0.37 2.47
C VAL A 27 -6.77 1.49 3.50
N SER A 28 -6.62 2.76 3.12
CA SER A 28 -6.86 3.88 4.05
C SER A 28 -8.33 4.02 4.42
N LEU A 29 -9.23 3.83 3.46
CA LEU A 29 -10.68 3.95 3.66
C LEU A 29 -11.25 2.88 4.60
N ILE A 30 -10.53 1.78 4.83
CA ILE A 30 -10.92 0.77 5.82
C ILE A 30 -11.03 1.47 7.17
N GLY A 31 -9.97 2.10 7.69
CA GLY A 31 -9.98 2.76 9.00
C GLY A 31 -10.99 3.91 9.18
N ASP A 32 -11.45 4.51 8.09
CA ASP A 32 -12.45 5.60 8.10
C ASP A 32 -13.90 5.09 8.14
N LYS A 33 -14.18 3.95 7.50
CA LYS A 33 -15.54 3.45 7.29
C LYS A 33 -16.07 2.54 8.40
N ILE A 34 -15.27 2.25 9.42
CA ILE A 34 -15.58 1.19 10.37
C ILE A 34 -16.01 1.76 11.71
N THR A 35 -17.20 1.33 12.14
CA THR A 35 -17.71 1.45 13.51
C THR A 35 -17.28 0.29 14.41
N GLU A 36 -17.10 -0.92 13.86
CA GLU A 36 -16.71 -2.13 14.61
C GLU A 36 -15.30 -2.63 14.25
N GLU A 37 -14.37 -2.55 15.19
CA GLU A 37 -12.95 -2.94 15.05
C GLU A 37 -12.72 -4.29 14.34
N ASN A 38 -13.51 -5.31 14.70
CA ASN A 38 -13.40 -6.66 14.14
C ASN A 38 -13.59 -6.70 12.61
N ILE A 39 -14.53 -5.91 12.08
CA ILE A 39 -14.79 -5.85 10.63
C ILE A 39 -13.59 -5.24 9.90
N GLY A 40 -12.89 -4.30 10.53
CA GLY A 40 -11.67 -3.70 10.00
C GLY A 40 -10.52 -4.66 9.86
N LEU A 41 -10.25 -5.38 10.94
CA LEU A 41 -9.20 -6.39 10.97
C LEU A 41 -9.46 -7.48 9.92
N MET A 42 -10.72 -7.89 9.73
CA MET A 42 -11.09 -8.82 8.65
C MET A 42 -10.80 -8.25 7.26
N ARG A 43 -11.10 -6.96 7.00
CA ARG A 43 -10.80 -6.33 5.70
C ARG A 43 -9.29 -6.20 5.45
N TYR A 44 -8.49 -5.86 6.45
CA TYR A 44 -7.03 -5.86 6.32
C TYR A 44 -6.47 -7.26 6.09
N LYS A 45 -7.01 -8.28 6.77
CA LYS A 45 -6.66 -9.68 6.53
C LYS A 45 -6.96 -10.10 5.09
N TRP A 46 -8.15 -9.76 4.59
CA TRP A 46 -8.53 -10.01 3.20
C TRP A 46 -7.53 -9.38 2.21
N TRP A 47 -7.09 -8.14 2.45
CA TRP A 47 -6.08 -7.50 1.59
C TRP A 47 -4.71 -8.20 1.64
N ASN A 48 -4.29 -8.69 2.81
CA ASN A 48 -3.07 -9.49 2.94
C ASN A 48 -3.18 -10.82 2.18
N GLU A 49 -4.33 -11.49 2.25
CA GLU A 49 -4.61 -12.72 1.51
C GLU A 49 -4.65 -12.46 -0.01
N ALA A 50 -5.29 -11.36 -0.44
CA ALA A 50 -5.34 -10.95 -1.83
C ALA A 50 -3.93 -10.71 -2.41
N LEU A 51 -3.09 -9.95 -1.69
CA LEU A 51 -1.69 -9.77 -2.06
C LEU A 51 -0.93 -11.09 -2.06
N GLY A 52 -1.13 -11.93 -1.04
CA GLY A 52 -0.56 -13.27 -0.98
C GLY A 52 -0.92 -14.11 -2.21
N GLY A 53 -2.16 -14.02 -2.69
CA GLY A 53 -2.63 -14.68 -3.89
C GLY A 53 -1.90 -14.19 -5.15
N ILE A 54 -1.72 -12.87 -5.31
CA ILE A 54 -0.97 -12.29 -6.43
C ILE A 54 0.47 -12.82 -6.48
N TYR A 55 1.19 -12.74 -5.35
CA TYR A 55 2.62 -13.10 -5.31
C TYR A 55 2.87 -14.62 -5.37
N ASN A 56 1.91 -15.44 -4.94
CA ASN A 56 1.99 -16.90 -5.03
C ASN A 56 1.39 -17.46 -6.32
N GLU A 57 1.06 -16.59 -7.29
CA GLU A 57 0.43 -16.95 -8.56
C GLU A 57 -0.87 -17.78 -8.43
N LYS A 58 -1.57 -17.62 -7.30
CA LYS A 58 -2.90 -18.20 -7.10
C LYS A 58 -3.94 -17.33 -7.81
N SER A 59 -5.07 -17.95 -8.19
CA SER A 59 -6.13 -17.27 -8.92
C SER A 59 -6.48 -15.93 -8.29
N ALA A 60 -6.35 -14.85 -9.07
CA ALA A 60 -6.56 -13.49 -8.58
C ALA A 60 -8.05 -13.30 -8.23
N LEU A 61 -8.30 -12.77 -7.04
CA LEU A 61 -9.66 -12.43 -6.61
C LEU A 61 -10.30 -11.44 -7.60
N LYS A 62 -11.62 -11.54 -7.80
CA LYS A 62 -12.41 -10.68 -8.72
C LYS A 62 -12.60 -9.24 -8.18
N HIS A 63 -11.52 -8.57 -7.80
CA HIS A 63 -11.54 -7.17 -7.37
C HIS A 63 -10.76 -6.31 -8.37
N PRO A 64 -11.33 -5.21 -8.92
CA PRO A 64 -10.69 -4.41 -9.97
C PRO A 64 -9.26 -3.98 -9.64
N VAL A 65 -9.05 -3.49 -8.42
CA VAL A 65 -7.71 -3.07 -7.96
C VAL A 65 -6.75 -4.26 -7.83
N VAL A 66 -7.22 -5.45 -7.42
CA VAL A 66 -6.37 -6.65 -7.30
C VAL A 66 -5.96 -7.16 -8.68
N LEU A 67 -6.87 -7.11 -9.65
CA LEU A 67 -6.60 -7.50 -11.03
C LEU A 67 -5.55 -6.57 -11.68
N GLU A 68 -5.69 -5.27 -11.50
CA GLU A 68 -4.71 -4.30 -12.00
C GLU A 68 -3.38 -4.37 -11.23
N LEU A 69 -3.42 -4.57 -9.90
CA LEU A 69 -2.21 -4.79 -9.10
C LEU A 69 -1.42 -5.99 -9.60
N ASN A 70 -2.09 -7.09 -9.94
CA ASN A 70 -1.42 -8.28 -10.47
C ASN A 70 -0.62 -7.95 -11.75
N LYS A 71 -1.22 -7.19 -12.66
CA LYS A 71 -0.54 -6.75 -13.91
C LYS A 71 0.67 -5.87 -13.60
N VAL A 72 0.48 -4.83 -12.78
CA VAL A 72 1.52 -3.84 -12.44
C VAL A 72 2.66 -4.47 -11.63
N ILE A 73 2.35 -5.35 -10.67
CA ILE A 73 3.34 -6.06 -9.85
C ILE A 73 4.22 -6.95 -10.74
N LYS A 74 3.63 -7.65 -11.72
CA LYS A 74 4.38 -8.49 -12.66
C LYS A 74 5.22 -7.67 -13.63
N GLU A 75 4.68 -6.57 -14.15
CA GLU A 75 5.37 -5.68 -15.09
C GLU A 75 6.59 -5.01 -14.45
N HIS A 76 6.45 -4.51 -13.22
CA HIS A 76 7.48 -3.71 -12.54
C HIS A 76 8.23 -4.46 -11.42
N LYS A 77 7.94 -5.75 -11.21
CA LYS A 77 8.53 -6.60 -10.16
C LYS A 77 8.46 -5.98 -8.76
N LEU A 78 7.31 -5.38 -8.43
CA LEU A 78 7.14 -4.61 -7.19
C LEU A 78 7.27 -5.49 -5.95
N LEU A 79 7.93 -4.99 -4.91
CA LEU A 79 8.18 -5.75 -3.68
C LEU A 79 6.93 -5.86 -2.80
N LYS A 80 6.58 -7.10 -2.43
CA LYS A 80 5.47 -7.40 -1.50
C LYS A 80 5.57 -6.64 -0.19
N ARG A 81 6.80 -6.51 0.35
CA ARG A 81 7.09 -5.86 1.62
C ARG A 81 6.48 -4.46 1.72
N GLN A 82 6.53 -3.65 0.65
CA GLN A 82 6.03 -2.28 0.70
C GLN A 82 4.49 -2.23 0.80
N PHE A 83 3.80 -3.13 0.11
CA PHE A 83 2.34 -3.24 0.24
C PHE A 83 1.93 -3.74 1.63
N THR A 84 2.66 -4.73 2.17
CA THR A 84 2.39 -5.24 3.51
C THR A 84 2.63 -4.17 4.58
N ARG A 85 3.69 -3.34 4.46
CA ARG A 85 3.92 -2.20 5.37
C ARG A 85 2.72 -1.27 5.45
N LEU A 86 2.11 -0.91 4.30
CA LEU A 86 0.93 -0.03 4.27
C LEU A 86 -0.28 -0.62 4.99
N ILE A 87 -0.49 -1.93 4.87
CA ILE A 87 -1.58 -2.63 5.55
C ILE A 87 -1.28 -2.71 7.05
N THR A 88 -0.07 -3.14 7.43
CA THR A 88 0.33 -3.31 8.83
C THR A 88 0.31 -1.98 9.60
N ALA A 89 0.81 -0.90 9.00
CA ALA A 89 0.80 0.43 9.62
C ALA A 89 -0.63 0.86 10.00
N ARG A 90 -1.60 0.58 9.12
CA ARG A 90 -3.00 0.94 9.32
C ARG A 90 -3.76 -0.05 10.20
N SER A 91 -3.45 -1.34 10.12
CA SER A 91 -4.05 -2.32 11.04
C SER A 91 -3.62 -2.08 12.48
N ASN A 92 -2.34 -1.74 12.71
CA ASN A 92 -1.81 -1.48 14.04
C ASN A 92 -2.33 -0.17 14.64
N SER A 93 -2.83 0.74 13.82
CA SER A 93 -3.52 1.96 14.28
C SER A 93 -4.94 1.71 14.80
N ILE A 94 -5.40 0.44 14.79
CA ILE A 94 -6.66 0.01 15.40
C ILE A 94 -6.33 -0.75 16.70
N PRO A 95 -6.89 -0.35 17.86
CA PRO A 95 -7.86 0.73 18.07
C PRO A 95 -7.22 2.13 18.00
N LYS A 96 -8.02 3.17 17.68
CA LYS A 96 -7.59 4.59 17.51
C LYS A 96 -7.16 5.25 18.82
N THR A 97 -6.39 4.57 19.65
CA THR A 97 -5.68 5.18 20.77
C THR A 97 -4.67 6.16 20.18
N GLY A 98 -4.74 7.43 20.56
CA GLY A 98 -3.84 8.46 20.03
C GLY A 98 -2.37 8.08 20.17
N PHE A 99 -1.50 8.72 19.38
CA PHE A 99 -0.06 8.53 19.49
C PHE A 99 0.44 8.98 20.87
N LYS A 100 1.26 8.14 21.51
CA LYS A 100 1.79 8.44 22.87
C LYS A 100 2.96 9.41 22.81
N THR A 101 3.73 9.36 21.73
CA THR A 101 4.94 10.17 21.53
C THR A 101 4.98 10.76 20.12
N MET A 102 5.76 11.84 19.94
CA MET A 102 6.02 12.41 18.61
C MET A 102 6.69 11.40 17.68
N THR A 103 7.59 10.58 18.22
CA THR A 103 8.27 9.51 17.49
C THR A 103 7.30 8.45 16.96
N ASP A 104 6.25 8.10 17.73
CA ASP A 104 5.23 7.15 17.27
C ASP A 104 4.43 7.73 16.09
N MET A 105 4.15 9.04 16.14
CA MET A 105 3.43 9.74 15.07
C MET A 105 4.29 9.84 13.80
N GLU A 106 5.58 10.15 13.94
CA GLU A 106 6.53 10.20 12.82
C GLU A 106 6.70 8.82 12.18
N ALA A 107 6.89 7.77 12.99
CA ALA A 107 6.98 6.40 12.51
C ALA A 107 5.72 5.97 11.74
N TYR A 108 4.53 6.33 12.24
CA TYR A 108 3.28 6.06 11.52
C TYR A 108 3.17 6.86 10.21
N ALA A 109 3.56 8.12 10.20
CA ALA A 109 3.54 8.95 8.99
C ALA A 109 4.47 8.36 7.90
N GLU A 110 5.65 7.89 8.31
CA GLU A 110 6.62 7.22 7.44
C GLU A 110 6.03 5.90 6.89
N GLU A 111 5.56 5.01 7.76
CA GLU A 111 5.04 3.69 7.35
C GLU A 111 3.72 3.76 6.55
N SER A 112 2.92 4.81 6.73
CA SER A 112 1.65 4.98 6.02
C SER A 112 1.77 5.68 4.66
N THR A 113 2.85 6.40 4.41
CA THR A 113 3.04 7.22 3.19
C THR A 113 4.26 6.84 2.36
N SER A 114 5.40 6.56 2.97
CA SER A 114 6.66 6.27 2.28
C SER A 114 6.63 5.04 1.38
N PRO A 115 5.96 3.92 1.75
CA PRO A 115 5.88 2.75 0.86
C PRO A 115 5.24 3.05 -0.50
N VAL A 116 4.30 4.01 -0.58
CA VAL A 116 3.70 4.43 -1.85
C VAL A 116 4.74 5.03 -2.77
N TYR A 117 5.61 5.90 -2.24
CA TYR A 117 6.68 6.50 -3.03
C TYR A 117 7.74 5.48 -3.42
N TYR A 118 8.14 4.58 -2.52
CA TYR A 118 9.06 3.49 -2.84
C TYR A 118 8.53 2.58 -3.95
N LEU A 119 7.23 2.26 -3.96
CA LEU A 119 6.62 1.47 -5.03
C LEU A 119 6.61 2.21 -6.37
N ILE A 120 6.35 3.52 -6.38
CA ILE A 120 6.39 4.32 -7.61
C ILE A 120 7.83 4.43 -8.12
N LEU A 121 8.81 4.65 -7.25
CA LEU A 121 10.23 4.68 -7.58
C LEU A 121 10.70 3.33 -8.13
N GLN A 122 10.26 2.24 -7.51
CA GLN A 122 10.55 0.90 -8.01
C GLN A 122 9.93 0.67 -9.40
N ALA A 123 8.70 1.13 -9.61
CA ALA A 123 8.06 1.09 -10.94
C ALA A 123 8.83 1.91 -11.98
N ALA A 124 9.49 3.00 -11.57
CA ALA A 124 10.36 3.81 -12.43
C ALA A 124 11.72 3.15 -12.74
N GLY A 125 11.99 1.95 -12.21
CA GLY A 125 13.23 1.22 -12.42
C GLY A 125 14.37 1.60 -11.46
N THR A 126 14.09 2.40 -10.44
CA THR A 126 15.09 2.71 -9.41
C THR A 126 15.10 1.59 -8.36
N ASN A 127 16.21 0.87 -8.27
CA ASN A 127 16.44 -0.11 -7.20
C ASN A 127 16.75 0.62 -5.90
N VAL A 128 15.72 1.11 -5.21
CA VAL A 128 15.83 1.56 -3.81
C VAL A 128 15.88 0.33 -2.91
N LEU A 129 16.89 -0.52 -3.11
CA LEU A 129 17.22 -1.64 -2.26
C LEU A 129 18.20 -1.13 -1.21
N ASN A 130 17.82 -1.19 0.06
CA ASN A 130 18.63 -0.85 1.25
C ASN A 130 18.81 0.64 1.58
N VAL A 131 17.73 1.39 1.76
CA VAL A 131 17.79 2.40 2.83
C VAL A 131 17.32 1.69 4.10
N PRO A 132 18.22 1.36 5.03
CA PRO A 132 17.79 0.82 6.29
C PRO A 132 17.02 1.91 7.03
N THR A 133 15.81 1.55 7.47
CA THR A 133 15.03 2.33 8.41
C THR A 133 15.76 2.32 9.75
N TYR A 134 16.76 3.19 9.91
CA TYR A 134 17.35 3.57 11.19
C TYR A 134 17.09 5.07 11.39
N LEU A 135 15.91 5.39 11.88
CA LEU A 135 15.67 6.48 12.82
C LEU A 135 14.65 5.94 13.83
#